data_AF-A0A5P9F4V4-F1
#
_entry.id   AF-A0A5P9F4V4-F1
#
_cell.length_a   1.000
_cell.length_b   1.000
_cell.length_c   1.000
_cell.angle_alpha   90.00
_cell.angle_beta   90.00
_cell.angle_gamma   90.00
#
_symmetry.space_group_name_H-M   'P 1'
#
loop_
_entity.id
_entity.type
_entity.pdbx_description
1 polymer ?
#
loop_
_entity_poly.entity_id
_entity_poly.type
_entity_poly.pdbx_seq_one_letter_code
_entity_poly.pdbx_strand_id
1 'polypeptide(L)'
;MADNEKVQPSDKDPKVSQLSDLPGEVPNELPHHTALIDRHAILEKSPTLLLTFSLLVVTVGGIVEIAPLFWLENTIEKVEGVRPYSPLELTGRDIYVREGCYVCHSQMIRPMRDEVERYGHYSLAAESMYDHPFQWGSKRTGPDLARVGGRYSDAWHVDHLMDPQSVVPESIMPKYAFLADTRIEPDQIESLLSTHRMVGVPYTDAQITSARADFRVQADPEGDWDGLVERYPGAAVGNFDGQPGLTEMDALIAYLQVMGTMVDFSTFTPDETR
;
A
#
# COMPACT_ATOMS: atom_id res chain seq x y z
N MET A 1 -41.19 22.30 -31.17
CA MET A 1 -41.57 21.56 -29.94
C MET A 1 -43.07 21.67 -29.83
N ALA A 2 -43.78 20.56 -29.64
CA ALA A 2 -45.25 20.54 -29.67
C ALA A 2 -45.81 21.39 -28.51
N ASP A 3 -46.80 22.25 -28.82
CA ASP A 3 -47.53 23.04 -27.82
C ASP A 3 -48.24 22.08 -26.86
N ASN A 4 -47.80 22.09 -25.60
CA ASN A 4 -48.41 21.30 -24.55
C ASN A 4 -49.54 22.12 -23.91
N GLU A 5 -50.80 21.77 -24.20
CA GLU A 5 -51.99 22.46 -23.70
C GLU A 5 -52.07 22.53 -22.16
N LYS A 6 -51.31 21.70 -21.44
CA LYS A 6 -51.23 21.73 -19.96
C LYS A 6 -50.22 22.74 -19.42
N VAL A 7 -49.33 23.27 -20.26
CA VAL A 7 -48.37 24.30 -19.88
C VAL A 7 -48.92 25.62 -20.40
N GLN A 8 -49.43 26.45 -19.49
CA GLN A 8 -49.92 27.76 -19.88
C GLN A 8 -48.76 28.61 -20.42
N PRO A 9 -48.98 29.35 -21.53
CA PRO A 9 -48.03 30.35 -22.00
C PRO A 9 -47.67 31.30 -20.85
N SER A 10 -46.40 31.69 -20.76
CA SER A 10 -45.88 32.50 -19.63
C SER A 10 -46.54 33.88 -19.52
N ASP A 11 -47.24 34.36 -20.55
CA ASP A 11 -48.08 35.57 -20.59
C ASP A 11 -49.46 35.39 -19.97
N LYS A 12 -49.85 34.16 -19.63
CA LYS A 12 -51.17 33.82 -19.07
C LYS A 12 -51.10 33.18 -17.69
N ASP A 13 -49.91 32.84 -17.21
CA ASP A 13 -49.72 32.28 -15.86
C ASP A 13 -49.69 33.41 -14.82
N PRO A 14 -50.68 33.51 -13.91
CA PRO A 14 -50.74 34.55 -12.88
C PRO A 14 -49.61 34.46 -11.84
N LYS A 15 -48.77 33.41 -11.88
CA LYS A 15 -47.59 33.25 -11.02
C LYS A 15 -46.30 33.72 -11.69
N VAL A 16 -46.33 34.16 -12.95
CA VAL A 16 -45.16 34.61 -13.70
C VAL A 16 -45.28 36.12 -13.94
N SER A 17 -44.42 36.90 -13.30
CA SER A 17 -44.34 38.35 -13.53
C SER A 17 -43.67 38.63 -14.88
N GLN A 18 -44.31 39.41 -15.75
CA GLN A 18 -43.76 39.84 -17.04
C GLN A 18 -43.08 41.21 -16.93
N LEU A 19 -42.18 41.50 -17.87
CA LEU A 19 -41.49 42.79 -17.95
C LEU A 19 -42.46 43.98 -18.16
N SER A 20 -43.64 43.72 -18.71
CA SER A 20 -44.73 44.70 -18.88
C SER A 20 -45.43 45.07 -17.57
N ASP A 21 -45.31 44.24 -16.53
CA ASP A 21 -46.09 44.36 -15.29
C ASP A 21 -45.40 45.27 -14.25
N LEU A 22 -44.17 45.71 -14.53
CA LEU A 22 -43.36 46.57 -13.66
C LEU A 22 -42.86 47.84 -14.39
N PRO A 23 -43.75 48.75 -14.81
CA PRO A 23 -43.36 49.99 -15.51
C PRO A 23 -42.82 51.01 -14.51
N GLY A 24 -41.53 50.91 -14.18
CA GLY A 24 -40.82 51.89 -13.33
C GLY A 24 -40.01 51.27 -12.19
N GLU A 25 -40.21 49.98 -11.91
CA GLU A 25 -39.43 49.20 -10.95
C GLU A 25 -38.64 48.11 -11.68
N VAL A 26 -37.75 48.53 -12.58
CA VAL A 26 -36.51 47.78 -12.73
C VAL A 26 -35.52 48.52 -11.84
N PRO A 27 -35.36 48.15 -10.55
CA PRO A 27 -34.12 48.49 -9.87
C PRO A 27 -33.01 47.97 -10.79
N ASN A 28 -32.17 48.88 -11.27
CA ASN A 28 -30.87 48.51 -11.81
C ASN A 28 -29.94 47.96 -10.69
N GLU A 29 -30.50 47.72 -9.51
CA GLU A 29 -29.92 46.91 -8.47
C GLU A 29 -30.07 45.46 -8.89
N LEU A 30 -28.96 44.90 -9.37
CA LEU A 30 -28.80 43.47 -9.50
C LEU A 30 -29.35 42.79 -8.23
N PRO A 31 -30.08 41.67 -8.34
CA PRO A 31 -30.60 40.94 -7.18
C PRO A 31 -29.57 40.89 -6.05
N HIS A 32 -29.97 41.01 -4.79
CA HIS A 32 -29.03 41.00 -3.66
C HIS A 32 -28.09 39.75 -3.64
N HIS A 33 -28.47 38.70 -4.37
CA HIS A 33 -27.66 37.51 -4.65
C HIS A 33 -26.46 37.76 -5.60
N THR A 34 -26.50 38.79 -6.44
CA THR A 34 -25.49 39.14 -7.43
C THR A 34 -24.29 39.86 -6.83
N ALA A 35 -24.43 40.48 -5.66
CA ALA A 35 -23.31 41.11 -4.95
C ALA A 35 -22.20 40.11 -4.60
N LEU A 36 -22.54 38.82 -4.40
CA LEU A 36 -21.55 37.75 -4.21
C LEU A 36 -20.86 37.37 -5.53
N ILE A 37 -21.60 37.36 -6.63
CA ILE A 37 -21.10 37.06 -7.98
C ILE A 37 -20.18 38.19 -8.48
N ASP A 38 -20.53 39.44 -8.23
CA ASP A 38 -19.70 40.60 -8.59
C ASP A 38 -18.38 40.62 -7.80
N ARG A 39 -18.39 40.16 -6.54
CA ARG A 39 -17.18 39.98 -5.73
C ARG A 39 -16.35 38.77 -6.16
N HIS A 40 -16.98 37.74 -6.73
CA HIS A 40 -16.28 36.59 -7.30
C HIS A 40 -15.38 36.99 -8.48
N ALA A 41 -15.79 38.00 -9.25
CA ALA A 41 -14.99 38.54 -10.36
C ALA A 41 -13.60 39.05 -9.93
N ILE A 42 -13.40 39.42 -8.65
CA ILE A 42 -12.10 39.82 -8.11
C ILE A 42 -11.13 38.62 -8.08
N LEU A 43 -11.62 37.43 -7.74
CA LEU A 43 -10.86 36.19 -7.76
C LEU A 43 -10.63 35.73 -9.19
N GLU A 44 -11.65 35.73 -10.05
CA GLU A 44 -11.54 35.28 -11.44
C GLU A 44 -10.55 36.11 -12.27
N LYS A 45 -10.53 37.43 -12.05
CA LYS A 45 -9.67 38.35 -12.82
C LYS A 45 -8.24 38.42 -12.31
N SER A 46 -7.95 37.82 -11.15
CA SER A 46 -6.61 37.83 -10.55
C SER A 46 -6.04 36.41 -10.49
N PRO A 47 -5.12 36.06 -11.42
CA PRO A 47 -4.48 34.75 -11.43
C PRO A 47 -3.81 34.40 -10.09
N THR A 48 -3.18 35.39 -9.44
CA THR A 48 -2.53 35.19 -8.14
C THR A 48 -3.52 34.84 -7.04
N LEU A 49 -4.66 35.53 -6.97
CA LEU A 49 -5.68 35.23 -5.96
C LEU A 49 -6.30 33.86 -6.23
N LEU A 50 -6.67 33.57 -7.49
CA LEU A 50 -7.25 32.28 -7.85
C LEU A 50 -6.31 31.11 -7.51
N LEU A 51 -5.02 31.20 -7.86
CA LEU A 51 -4.05 30.14 -7.56
C LEU A 51 -3.81 29.99 -6.05
N THR A 52 -3.76 31.11 -5.31
CA THR A 52 -3.56 31.07 -3.85
C THR A 52 -4.74 30.40 -3.15
N PHE A 53 -5.97 30.81 -3.45
CA PHE A 53 -7.17 30.22 -2.84
C PHE A 53 -7.36 28.76 -3.27
N SER A 54 -7.05 28.42 -4.52
CA SER A 54 -7.09 27.02 -4.97
C SER A 54 -6.09 26.14 -4.21
N LEU A 55 -4.86 26.63 -4.00
CA LEU A 55 -3.85 25.94 -3.21
C LEU A 55 -4.30 25.78 -1.75
N LEU A 56 -4.90 26.81 -1.15
CA LEU A 56 -5.41 26.73 0.22
C LEU A 56 -6.50 25.66 0.34
N VAL A 57 -7.48 25.65 -0.58
CA VAL A 57 -8.58 24.69 -0.57
C VAL A 57 -8.08 23.26 -0.77
N VAL A 58 -7.20 23.01 -1.74
CA VAL A 58 -6.69 21.65 -2.00
C VAL A 58 -5.81 21.12 -0.86
N THR A 59 -5.11 22.00 -0.16
CA THR A 59 -4.21 21.63 0.95
C THR A 59 -4.98 21.19 2.21
N VAL A 60 -6.22 21.66 2.41
CA VAL A 60 -7.02 21.30 3.60
C VAL A 60 -7.20 19.78 3.71
N GLY A 61 -7.53 19.09 2.61
CA GLY A 61 -7.70 17.64 2.61
C GLY A 61 -6.42 16.91 3.03
N GLY A 62 -5.29 17.27 2.42
CA GLY A 62 -3.99 16.68 2.77
C GLY A 62 -3.58 16.93 4.23
N ILE A 63 -3.80 18.13 4.76
CA ILE A 63 -3.50 18.44 6.17
C ILE A 63 -4.38 17.61 7.11
N VAL A 64 -5.69 17.50 6.84
CA VAL A 64 -6.62 16.81 7.74
C VAL A 64 -6.44 15.29 7.70
N GLU A 65 -6.12 14.71 6.55
CA GLU A 65 -6.01 13.25 6.39
C GLU A 65 -4.60 12.72 6.70
N ILE A 66 -3.54 13.40 6.26
CA ILE A 66 -2.16 12.88 6.36
C ILE A 66 -1.50 13.32 7.67
N ALA A 67 -1.62 14.60 8.03
CA ALA A 67 -0.83 15.16 9.13
C ALA A 67 -1.11 14.44 10.46
N PRO A 68 -2.38 14.22 10.89
CA PRO A 68 -2.67 13.53 12.16
C PRO A 68 -2.05 12.13 12.26
N LEU A 69 -1.88 11.40 11.15
CA LEU A 69 -1.31 10.06 11.16
C LEU A 69 0.15 10.02 11.64
N PHE A 70 0.90 11.13 11.55
CA PHE A 70 2.26 11.22 12.09
C PHE A 70 2.32 11.32 13.63
N TRP A 71 1.23 11.72 14.29
CA TRP A 71 1.18 11.95 15.75
C TRP A 71 0.24 10.99 16.50
N LEU A 72 -0.66 10.30 15.80
CA LEU A 72 -1.61 9.38 16.40
C LEU A 72 -0.97 8.01 16.64
N GLU A 73 -0.31 7.84 17.78
CA GLU A 73 0.24 6.55 18.23
C GLU A 73 -0.84 5.45 18.32
N ASN A 74 -2.11 5.83 18.55
CA ASN A 74 -3.25 4.92 18.62
C ASN A 74 -3.60 4.24 17.28
N THR A 75 -3.02 4.69 16.17
CA THR A 75 -3.24 4.07 14.85
C THR A 75 -2.39 2.82 14.62
N ILE A 76 -1.35 2.62 15.44
CA ILE A 76 -0.46 1.47 15.37
C ILE A 76 -0.78 0.57 16.56
N GLU A 77 -1.29 -0.63 16.27
CA GLU A 77 -1.56 -1.63 17.29
C GLU A 77 -0.27 -2.03 17.99
N LYS A 78 -0.31 -2.17 19.32
CA LYS A 78 0.83 -2.71 20.07
C LYS A 78 0.88 -4.21 19.82
N VAL A 79 1.83 -4.64 19.01
CA VAL A 79 2.12 -6.05 18.75
C VAL A 79 3.57 -6.33 19.11
N GLU A 80 3.80 -7.51 19.67
CA GLU A 80 5.16 -8.02 19.90
C GLU A 80 5.60 -8.84 18.66
N GLY A 81 6.90 -8.86 18.40
CA GLY A 81 7.52 -9.74 17.40
C GLY A 81 7.78 -9.12 16.02
N VAL A 82 7.19 -7.97 15.68
CA VAL A 82 7.49 -7.29 14.40
C VAL A 82 8.92 -6.75 14.41
N ARG A 83 9.75 -7.30 13.52
CA ARG A 83 11.16 -6.92 13.33
C ARG A 83 11.39 -6.37 11.92
N PRO A 84 12.47 -5.61 11.70
CA PRO A 84 12.93 -5.30 10.35
C PRO A 84 13.17 -6.58 9.54
N TYR A 85 12.98 -6.49 8.22
CA TYR A 85 13.34 -7.57 7.30
C TYR A 85 14.83 -7.89 7.40
N SER A 86 15.17 -9.16 7.29
CA SER A 86 16.55 -9.57 7.08
C SER A 86 17.07 -9.04 5.73
N PRO A 87 18.39 -9.07 5.50
CA PRO A 87 18.97 -8.56 4.25
C PRO A 87 18.43 -9.27 2.99
N LEU A 88 18.25 -10.59 3.05
CA LEU A 88 17.74 -11.37 1.93
C LEU A 88 16.23 -11.15 1.73
N GLU A 89 15.45 -11.13 2.82
CA GLU A 89 14.02 -10.79 2.80
C GLU A 89 13.78 -9.41 2.18
N LEU A 90 14.58 -8.40 2.55
CA LEU A 90 14.43 -7.05 2.03
C LEU A 90 14.75 -6.97 0.53
N THR A 91 15.77 -7.71 0.09
CA THR A 91 16.10 -7.81 -1.34
C THR A 91 14.99 -8.52 -2.11
N GLY A 92 14.41 -9.57 -1.53
CA GLY A 92 13.24 -10.26 -2.07
C GLY A 92 12.02 -9.36 -2.22
N ARG A 93 11.81 -8.47 -1.24
CA ARG A 93 10.78 -7.44 -1.31
C ARG A 93 11.02 -6.45 -2.45
N ASP A 94 12.26 -6.02 -2.65
CA ASP A 94 12.58 -5.12 -3.77
C ASP A 94 12.39 -5.82 -5.13
N ILE A 95 12.66 -7.12 -5.22
CA ILE A 95 12.32 -7.94 -6.39
C ILE A 95 10.80 -8.04 -6.57
N TYR A 96 10.04 -8.30 -5.51
CA TYR A 96 8.57 -8.30 -5.54
C TYR A 96 8.00 -6.99 -6.09
N VAL A 97 8.58 -5.85 -5.69
CA VAL A 97 8.23 -4.53 -6.22
C VAL A 97 8.65 -4.38 -7.69
N ARG A 98 9.89 -4.76 -8.04
CA ARG A 98 10.40 -4.68 -9.41
C ARG A 98 9.54 -5.47 -10.39
N GLU A 99 9.11 -6.66 -10.01
CA GLU A 99 8.29 -7.56 -10.82
C GLU A 99 6.80 -7.17 -10.89
N GLY A 100 6.39 -6.15 -10.13
CA GLY A 100 5.01 -5.67 -10.14
C GLY A 100 4.02 -6.66 -9.55
N CYS A 101 4.45 -7.54 -8.64
CA CYS A 101 3.57 -8.54 -8.01
C CYS A 101 2.35 -7.88 -7.34
N TYR A 102 2.54 -6.67 -6.79
CA TYR A 102 1.50 -5.82 -6.19
C TYR A 102 0.34 -5.44 -7.14
N VAL A 103 0.53 -5.56 -8.47
CA VAL A 103 -0.53 -5.30 -9.46
C VAL A 103 -1.60 -6.40 -9.43
N CYS A 104 -1.24 -7.60 -9.00
CA CYS A 104 -2.11 -8.77 -8.96
C CYS A 104 -2.42 -9.24 -7.54
N HIS A 105 -1.50 -9.04 -6.60
CA HIS A 105 -1.59 -9.54 -5.23
C HIS A 105 -1.64 -8.40 -4.24
N SER A 106 -2.57 -8.50 -3.29
CA SER A 106 -2.60 -7.62 -2.13
C SER A 106 -1.87 -8.23 -0.95
N GLN A 107 -1.36 -7.37 -0.07
CA GLN A 107 -0.89 -7.76 1.26
C GLN A 107 -1.66 -6.97 2.32
N MET A 108 -2.99 -7.07 2.31
CA MET A 108 -3.86 -6.47 3.32
C MET A 108 -5.17 -7.23 3.42
N ILE A 109 -5.31 -8.04 4.46
CA ILE A 109 -6.53 -8.80 4.75
C ILE A 109 -7.50 -7.90 5.50
N ARG A 110 -8.72 -7.80 5.00
CA ARG A 110 -9.77 -6.96 5.58
C ARG A 110 -10.48 -7.68 6.73
N PRO A 111 -11.06 -6.96 7.71
CA PRO A 111 -11.71 -7.55 8.88
C PRO A 111 -13.12 -8.08 8.57
N MET A 112 -13.26 -8.91 7.54
CA MET A 112 -14.49 -9.63 7.22
C MET A 112 -14.29 -11.12 7.43
N ARG A 113 -15.31 -11.80 7.97
CA ARG A 113 -15.23 -13.23 8.26
C ARG A 113 -14.77 -14.07 7.06
N ASP A 114 -15.30 -13.83 5.86
CA ASP A 114 -14.90 -14.59 4.65
C ASP A 114 -13.42 -14.37 4.27
N GLU A 115 -12.86 -13.18 4.53
CA GLU A 115 -11.43 -12.96 4.34
C GLU A 115 -10.60 -13.66 5.38
N VAL A 116 -11.07 -13.65 6.63
CA VAL A 116 -10.36 -14.29 7.73
C VAL A 116 -10.30 -15.81 7.56
N GLU A 117 -11.40 -16.43 7.15
CA GLU A 117 -11.44 -17.87 6.86
C GLU A 117 -10.52 -18.26 5.69
N ARG A 118 -10.39 -17.38 4.68
CA ARG A 118 -9.57 -17.64 3.49
C ARG A 118 -8.08 -17.40 3.74
N TYR A 119 -7.74 -16.27 4.35
CA TYR A 119 -6.38 -15.74 4.42
C TYR A 119 -5.80 -15.72 5.82
N GLY A 120 -6.60 -15.94 6.88
CA GLY A 120 -6.14 -15.86 8.26
C GLY A 120 -6.45 -14.50 8.89
N HIS A 121 -5.84 -14.21 10.05
CA HIS A 121 -6.14 -12.99 10.80
C HIS A 121 -6.00 -11.73 9.92
N TYR A 122 -6.95 -10.79 10.06
CA TYR A 122 -6.91 -9.52 9.34
C TYR A 122 -5.60 -8.77 9.59
N SER A 123 -5.16 -7.98 8.63
CA SER A 123 -3.89 -7.26 8.73
C SER A 123 -3.98 -6.15 9.77
N LEU A 124 -2.96 -6.03 10.61
CA LEU A 124 -2.79 -4.93 11.56
C LEU A 124 -1.87 -3.86 10.96
N ALA A 125 -2.04 -2.59 11.35
CA ALA A 125 -1.23 -1.51 10.81
C ALA A 125 0.26 -1.67 11.19
N ALA A 126 0.52 -2.25 12.37
CA ALA A 126 1.86 -2.53 12.85
C ALA A 126 2.68 -3.47 11.95
N GLU A 127 2.04 -4.33 11.15
CA GLU A 127 2.74 -5.27 10.27
C GLU A 127 3.46 -4.57 9.11
N SER A 128 2.91 -3.45 8.65
CA SER A 128 3.48 -2.67 7.55
C SER A 128 4.31 -1.47 8.02
N MET A 129 4.64 -1.40 9.32
CA MET A 129 5.36 -0.25 9.89
C MET A 129 6.76 -0.05 9.29
N TYR A 130 7.39 -1.12 8.78
CA TYR A 130 8.71 -1.08 8.15
C TYR A 130 8.66 -1.16 6.62
N ASP A 131 7.47 -1.16 6.02
CA ASP A 131 7.30 -1.24 4.58
C ASP A 131 7.48 0.14 3.92
N HIS A 132 8.62 0.33 3.27
CA HIS A 132 8.93 1.54 2.51
C HIS A 132 9.16 1.21 1.03
N PRO A 133 8.17 1.40 0.13
CA PRO A 133 6.77 1.78 0.37
C PRO A 133 5.87 0.61 0.83
N PHE A 134 4.71 0.92 1.41
CA PHE A 134 3.70 -0.08 1.78
C PHE A 134 3.31 -0.98 0.59
N GLN A 135 3.01 -2.26 0.85
CA GLN A 135 2.64 -3.24 -0.19
C GLN A 135 1.16 -3.65 -0.16
N TRP A 136 0.31 -2.83 0.46
CA TRP A 136 -1.13 -3.06 0.42
C TRP A 136 -1.62 -2.98 -1.03
N GLY A 137 -2.32 -4.01 -1.48
CA GLY A 137 -2.77 -4.08 -2.87
C GLY A 137 -4.04 -3.27 -3.09
N SER A 138 -4.20 -2.77 -4.32
CA SER A 138 -5.44 -2.13 -4.79
C SER A 138 -6.31 -3.07 -5.64
N LYS A 139 -5.78 -4.25 -6.00
CA LYS A 139 -6.43 -5.25 -6.85
C LYS A 139 -6.05 -6.66 -6.39
N ARG A 140 -6.97 -7.61 -6.60
CA ARG A 140 -6.76 -9.05 -6.38
C ARG A 140 -7.10 -9.80 -7.67
N THR A 141 -6.11 -9.89 -8.55
CA THR A 141 -6.13 -10.81 -9.69
C THR A 141 -5.73 -12.21 -9.22
N GLY A 142 -4.70 -12.27 -8.35
CA GLY A 142 -4.35 -13.44 -7.55
C GLY A 142 -4.81 -13.28 -6.09
N PRO A 143 -4.59 -14.31 -5.25
CA PRO A 143 -4.95 -14.28 -3.83
C PRO A 143 -4.14 -13.25 -3.03
N ASP A 144 -4.63 -12.88 -1.85
CA ASP A 144 -3.87 -12.07 -0.89
C ASP A 144 -2.66 -12.85 -0.32
N LEU A 145 -1.53 -12.17 -0.15
CA LEU A 145 -0.25 -12.74 0.28
C LEU A 145 0.17 -12.34 1.70
N ALA A 146 -0.64 -11.57 2.46
CA ALA A 146 -0.26 -11.05 3.79
C ALA A 146 0.02 -12.14 4.85
N ARG A 147 -0.34 -13.40 4.56
CA ARG A 147 -0.23 -14.56 5.46
C ARG A 147 0.25 -15.81 4.72
N VAL A 148 1.05 -15.64 3.66
CA VAL A 148 1.53 -16.79 2.86
C VAL A 148 2.69 -17.52 3.53
N GLY A 149 3.38 -16.88 4.50
CA GLY A 149 4.49 -17.49 5.22
C GLY A 149 4.11 -18.82 5.86
N GLY A 150 4.88 -19.87 5.54
CA GLY A 150 4.66 -21.23 6.01
C GLY A 150 3.44 -21.96 5.45
N ARG A 151 2.62 -21.35 4.58
CA ARG A 151 1.48 -22.03 3.95
C ARG A 151 1.90 -23.00 2.85
N TYR A 152 2.97 -22.68 2.14
CA TYR A 152 3.53 -23.47 1.05
C TYR A 152 5.02 -23.72 1.29
N SER A 153 5.53 -24.84 0.79
CA SER A 153 6.96 -25.12 0.83
C SER A 153 7.72 -24.25 -0.17
N ASP A 154 9.01 -24.07 0.06
CA ASP A 154 9.89 -23.35 -0.87
C ASP A 154 9.87 -23.99 -2.25
N ALA A 155 9.92 -25.34 -2.32
CA ALA A 155 9.78 -26.07 -3.58
C ALA A 155 8.47 -25.78 -4.32
N TRP A 156 7.34 -25.61 -3.60
CA TRP A 156 6.08 -25.20 -4.22
C TRP A 156 6.17 -23.78 -4.77
N HIS A 157 6.81 -22.87 -4.04
CA HIS A 157 7.04 -21.51 -4.53
C HIS A 157 7.92 -21.50 -5.79
N VAL A 158 8.98 -22.31 -5.84
CA VAL A 158 9.82 -22.47 -7.04
C VAL A 158 8.98 -22.96 -8.22
N ASP A 159 8.30 -24.09 -8.07
CA ASP A 159 7.49 -24.67 -9.16
C ASP A 159 6.42 -23.69 -9.65
N HIS A 160 5.75 -23.00 -8.72
CA HIS A 160 4.74 -22.02 -9.04
C HIS A 160 5.31 -20.76 -9.70
N LEU A 161 6.46 -20.23 -9.26
CA LEU A 161 7.07 -19.05 -9.88
C LEU A 161 7.70 -19.37 -11.25
N MET A 162 8.26 -20.57 -11.41
CA MET A 162 8.80 -21.07 -12.68
C MET A 162 7.69 -21.20 -13.73
N ASP A 163 6.59 -21.86 -13.36
CA ASP A 163 5.45 -22.07 -14.25
C ASP A 163 4.15 -22.19 -13.44
N PRO A 164 3.42 -21.08 -13.18
CA PRO A 164 2.21 -21.11 -12.36
C PRO A 164 1.15 -22.06 -12.90
N GLN A 165 1.07 -22.21 -14.24
CA GLN A 165 0.11 -23.10 -14.90
C GLN A 165 0.45 -24.58 -14.71
N SER A 166 1.69 -24.92 -14.36
CA SER A 166 2.08 -26.31 -14.09
C SER A 166 1.52 -26.83 -12.76
N VAL A 167 1.40 -25.94 -11.77
CA VAL A 167 0.90 -26.27 -10.42
C VAL A 167 -0.58 -25.93 -10.28
N VAL A 168 -1.02 -24.84 -10.91
CA VAL A 168 -2.40 -24.37 -10.93
C VAL A 168 -2.80 -24.12 -12.39
N PRO A 169 -3.42 -25.11 -13.07
CA PRO A 169 -3.69 -25.05 -14.52
C PRO A 169 -4.43 -23.79 -14.99
N GLU A 170 -5.32 -23.26 -14.15
CA GLU A 170 -6.14 -22.08 -14.47
C GLU A 170 -5.50 -20.75 -14.02
N SER A 171 -4.24 -20.79 -13.59
CA SER A 171 -3.51 -19.59 -13.20
C SER A 171 -3.32 -18.67 -14.40
N ILE A 172 -3.57 -17.38 -14.18
CA ILE A 172 -3.27 -16.31 -15.14
C ILE A 172 -1.99 -15.56 -14.76
N MET A 173 -1.27 -16.02 -13.74
CA MET A 173 0.00 -15.43 -13.31
C MET A 173 1.07 -15.63 -14.40
N PRO A 174 1.89 -14.61 -14.71
CA PRO A 174 3.03 -14.75 -15.61
C PRO A 174 4.09 -15.71 -15.05
N LYS A 175 4.92 -16.27 -15.95
CA LYS A 175 6.08 -17.08 -15.56
C LYS A 175 7.26 -16.20 -15.18
N TYR A 176 7.90 -16.51 -14.07
CA TYR A 176 9.06 -15.79 -13.52
C TYR A 176 10.30 -16.69 -13.45
N ALA A 177 10.42 -17.66 -14.36
CA ALA A 177 11.52 -18.63 -14.38
C ALA A 177 12.92 -17.98 -14.42
N PHE A 178 13.05 -16.78 -15.00
CA PHE A 178 14.32 -16.05 -15.07
C PHE A 178 14.89 -15.66 -13.69
N LEU A 179 14.06 -15.61 -12.64
CA LEU A 179 14.53 -15.33 -11.27
C LEU A 179 15.51 -16.41 -10.79
N ALA A 180 15.33 -17.64 -11.27
CA ALA A 180 16.19 -18.77 -10.96
C ALA A 180 17.54 -18.72 -11.71
N ASP A 181 17.60 -17.99 -12.83
CA ASP A 181 18.83 -17.80 -13.62
C ASP A 181 19.63 -16.56 -13.17
N THR A 182 18.99 -15.65 -12.43
CA THR A 182 19.56 -14.34 -12.08
C THR A 182 20.23 -14.40 -10.71
N ARG A 183 21.56 -14.31 -10.69
CA ARG A 183 22.35 -14.31 -9.45
C ARG A 183 22.34 -12.94 -8.79
N ILE A 184 22.36 -12.94 -7.46
CA ILE A 184 22.43 -11.73 -6.64
C ILE A 184 23.67 -11.70 -5.78
N GLU A 185 24.22 -10.50 -5.59
CA GLU A 185 25.35 -10.23 -4.72
C GLU A 185 24.98 -9.13 -3.71
N PRO A 186 25.48 -9.18 -2.47
CA PRO A 186 25.16 -8.23 -1.41
C PRO A 186 25.93 -6.91 -1.53
N ASP A 187 26.14 -6.41 -2.75
CA ASP A 187 27.02 -5.25 -2.96
C ASP A 187 26.46 -3.95 -2.39
N GLN A 188 25.14 -3.79 -2.43
CA GLN A 188 24.44 -2.59 -1.97
C GLN A 188 23.67 -2.77 -0.66
N ILE A 189 23.72 -3.97 -0.06
CA ILE A 189 22.81 -4.32 1.03
C ILE A 189 23.03 -3.47 2.28
N GLU A 190 24.27 -3.14 2.62
CA GLU A 190 24.60 -2.25 3.73
C GLU A 190 24.03 -0.84 3.53
N SER A 191 24.07 -0.35 2.29
CA SER A 191 23.50 0.94 1.93
C SER A 191 21.97 0.90 1.99
N LEU A 192 21.35 -0.18 1.53
CA LEU A 192 19.91 -0.40 1.60
C LEU A 192 19.41 -0.40 3.06
N LEU A 193 20.05 -1.18 3.95
CA LEU A 193 19.71 -1.18 5.38
C LEU A 193 19.94 0.19 6.02
N SER A 194 21.03 0.89 5.66
CA SER A 194 21.31 2.24 6.16
C SER A 194 20.26 3.26 5.71
N THR A 195 19.75 3.15 4.49
CA THR A 195 18.66 3.99 3.98
C THR A 195 17.35 3.68 4.69
N HIS A 196 17.01 2.40 4.91
CA HIS A 196 15.84 2.04 5.71
C HIS A 196 15.96 2.55 7.15
N ARG A 197 17.16 2.52 7.73
CA ARG A 197 17.44 3.11 9.04
C ARG A 197 17.20 4.62 9.06
N MET A 198 17.57 5.33 7.99
CA MET A 198 17.34 6.76 7.85
C MET A 198 15.84 7.13 7.86
N VAL A 199 14.97 6.25 7.34
CA VAL A 199 13.51 6.47 7.33
C VAL A 199 12.79 5.91 8.58
N GLY A 200 13.54 5.41 9.56
CA GLY A 200 13.00 5.03 10.88
C GLY A 200 12.96 3.54 11.18
N VAL A 201 13.39 2.67 10.25
CA VAL A 201 13.48 1.22 10.53
C VAL A 201 14.63 0.96 11.53
N PRO A 202 14.42 0.24 12.65
CA PRO A 202 15.38 0.14 13.73
C PRO A 202 16.51 -0.87 13.47
N TYR A 203 17.22 -0.74 12.35
CA TYR A 203 18.44 -1.52 12.09
C TYR A 203 19.57 -1.10 13.03
N THR A 204 20.17 -2.07 13.72
CA THR A 204 21.35 -1.90 14.58
C THR A 204 22.64 -1.82 13.77
N ASP A 205 23.71 -1.26 14.36
CA ASP A 205 25.03 -1.24 13.72
C ASP A 205 25.56 -2.66 13.46
N ALA A 206 25.22 -3.62 14.32
CA ALA A 206 25.55 -5.03 14.13
C ALA A 206 24.85 -5.61 12.89
N GLN A 207 23.54 -5.35 12.72
CA GLN A 207 22.78 -5.77 11.54
C GLN A 207 23.34 -5.18 10.24
N ILE A 208 23.76 -3.91 10.24
CA ILE A 208 24.35 -3.28 9.06
C ILE A 208 25.74 -3.86 8.78
N THR A 209 26.60 -3.99 9.80
CA THR A 209 27.97 -4.50 9.63
C THR A 209 27.98 -5.97 9.19
N SER A 210 27.05 -6.78 9.69
CA SER A 210 26.90 -8.19 9.34
C SER A 210 26.03 -8.43 8.10
N ALA A 211 25.45 -7.40 7.48
CA ALA A 211 24.44 -7.53 6.44
C ALA A 211 24.87 -8.43 5.27
N ARG A 212 26.12 -8.31 4.80
CA ARG A 212 26.65 -9.15 3.71
C ARG A 212 26.79 -10.62 4.09
N ALA A 213 27.12 -10.90 5.35
CA ALA A 213 27.24 -12.27 5.86
C ALA A 213 25.84 -12.86 6.07
N ASP A 214 24.95 -12.11 6.71
CA ASP A 214 23.54 -12.44 6.93
C ASP A 214 22.80 -12.75 5.64
N PHE A 215 23.02 -11.92 4.61
CA PHE A 215 22.44 -12.11 3.28
C PHE A 215 22.81 -13.47 2.66
N ARG A 216 24.07 -13.90 2.79
CA ARG A 216 24.54 -15.16 2.21
C ARG A 216 24.14 -16.35 3.06
N VAL A 217 24.30 -16.25 4.38
CA VAL A 217 24.07 -17.38 5.29
C VAL A 217 22.60 -17.73 5.42
N GLN A 218 21.69 -16.78 5.18
CA GLN A 218 20.26 -17.07 5.20
C GLN A 218 19.84 -18.09 4.14
N ALA A 219 20.56 -18.16 3.02
CA ALA A 219 20.30 -19.12 1.95
C ALA A 219 21.16 -20.40 2.03
N ASP A 220 21.99 -20.52 3.08
CA ASP A 220 22.92 -21.64 3.26
C ASP A 220 22.48 -22.50 4.45
N PRO A 221 21.80 -23.64 4.22
CA PRO A 221 21.31 -24.49 5.31
C PRO A 221 22.45 -25.11 6.13
N GLU A 222 23.67 -25.20 5.58
CA GLU A 222 24.85 -25.75 6.25
C GLU A 222 25.74 -24.64 6.85
N GLY A 223 25.36 -23.38 6.68
CA GLY A 223 26.09 -22.21 7.19
C GLY A 223 25.88 -21.96 8.69
N ASP A 224 26.74 -21.13 9.28
CA ASP A 224 26.58 -20.67 10.66
C ASP A 224 25.61 -19.49 10.74
N TRP A 225 24.31 -19.82 10.76
CA TRP A 225 23.22 -18.84 10.78
C TRP A 225 22.79 -18.43 12.20
N ASP A 226 23.43 -18.92 13.26
CA ASP A 226 23.04 -18.60 14.65
C ASP A 226 23.02 -17.08 14.88
N GLY A 227 24.05 -16.39 14.39
CA GLY A 227 24.13 -14.92 14.47
C GLY A 227 23.05 -14.21 13.66
N LEU A 228 22.63 -14.77 12.53
CA LEU A 228 21.53 -14.22 11.73
C LEU A 228 20.22 -14.29 12.52
N VAL A 229 19.90 -15.45 13.08
CA VAL A 229 18.64 -15.65 13.82
C VAL A 229 18.60 -14.87 15.13
N GLU A 230 19.76 -14.64 15.77
CA GLU A 230 19.86 -13.71 16.90
C GLU A 230 19.52 -12.27 16.48
N ARG A 231 20.01 -11.82 15.32
CA ARG A 231 19.73 -10.47 14.79
C ARG A 231 18.34 -10.33 14.18
N TYR A 232 17.78 -11.41 13.64
CA TYR A 232 16.49 -11.46 12.97
C TYR A 232 15.67 -12.65 13.46
N PRO A 233 15.10 -12.59 14.67
CA PRO A 233 14.34 -13.70 15.24
C PRO A 233 13.21 -14.16 14.30
N GLY A 234 13.14 -15.47 14.06
CA GLY A 234 12.14 -16.07 13.16
C GLY A 234 12.42 -15.89 11.67
N ALA A 235 13.59 -15.42 11.25
CA ALA A 235 14.03 -15.50 9.85
C ALA A 235 14.07 -16.97 9.40
N ALA A 236 13.44 -17.26 8.26
CA ALA A 236 13.59 -18.54 7.60
C ALA A 236 15.02 -18.67 7.06
N VAL A 237 15.60 -19.86 7.21
CA VAL A 237 16.93 -20.21 6.70
C VAL A 237 16.83 -21.50 5.91
N GLY A 238 17.42 -21.51 4.71
CA GLY A 238 17.45 -22.69 3.86
C GLY A 238 17.86 -22.35 2.44
N ASN A 239 18.10 -23.38 1.63
CA ASN A 239 18.23 -23.19 0.19
C ASN A 239 16.81 -23.12 -0.40
N PHE A 240 16.35 -21.91 -0.70
CA PHE A 240 14.96 -21.64 -1.03
C PHE A 240 14.62 -22.07 -2.46
N ASP A 241 15.58 -21.97 -3.40
CA ASP A 241 15.37 -22.35 -4.80
C ASP A 241 15.89 -23.76 -5.17
N GLY A 242 16.65 -24.38 -4.28
CA GLY A 242 17.24 -25.71 -4.46
C GLY A 242 18.47 -25.75 -5.36
N GLN A 243 19.01 -24.60 -5.78
CA GLN A 243 20.13 -24.49 -6.71
C GLN A 243 21.46 -24.17 -6.01
N PRO A 244 22.59 -24.46 -6.68
CA PRO A 244 23.89 -24.00 -6.22
C PRO A 244 24.10 -22.51 -6.55
N GLY A 245 24.00 -21.66 -5.53
CA GLY A 245 24.23 -20.22 -5.63
C GLY A 245 23.18 -19.44 -4.87
N LEU A 246 23.20 -18.12 -5.04
CA LEU A 246 22.19 -17.24 -4.48
C LEU A 246 21.51 -16.49 -5.62
N THR A 247 20.21 -16.69 -5.77
CA THR A 247 19.43 -16.16 -6.89
C THR A 247 18.35 -15.19 -6.43
N GLU A 248 17.76 -14.48 -7.39
CA GLU A 248 16.57 -13.67 -7.14
C GLU A 248 15.38 -14.52 -6.70
N MET A 249 15.31 -15.79 -7.11
CA MET A 249 14.30 -16.74 -6.64
C MET A 249 14.45 -16.98 -5.14
N ASP A 250 15.68 -17.17 -4.63
CA ASP A 250 15.91 -17.34 -3.19
C ASP A 250 15.41 -16.14 -2.39
N ALA A 251 15.78 -14.94 -2.83
CA ALA A 251 15.41 -13.72 -2.16
C ALA A 251 13.89 -13.54 -2.14
N LEU A 252 13.21 -13.73 -3.28
CA LEU A 252 11.76 -13.59 -3.36
C LEU A 252 11.05 -14.60 -2.45
N ILE A 253 11.51 -15.86 -2.42
CA ILE A 253 10.91 -16.88 -1.55
C ILE A 253 11.16 -16.56 -0.07
N ALA A 254 12.36 -16.11 0.30
CA ALA A 254 12.65 -15.66 1.67
C ALA A 254 11.69 -14.55 2.11
N TYR A 255 11.41 -13.58 1.22
CA TYR A 255 10.40 -12.54 1.48
C TYR A 255 8.99 -13.11 1.62
N LEU A 256 8.56 -14.02 0.75
CA LEU A 256 7.24 -14.65 0.85
C LEU A 256 7.08 -15.46 2.14
N GLN A 257 8.15 -16.14 2.59
CA GLN A 257 8.11 -16.97 3.78
C GLN A 257 7.98 -16.17 5.09
N VAL A 258 8.40 -14.90 5.11
CA VAL A 258 8.24 -14.04 6.29
C VAL A 258 6.86 -13.37 6.37
N MET A 259 6.08 -13.39 5.28
CA MET A 259 4.81 -12.68 5.22
C MET A 259 3.77 -13.21 6.22
N GLY A 260 3.49 -12.40 7.23
CA GLY A 260 2.48 -12.65 8.25
C GLY A 260 2.92 -13.59 9.38
N THR A 261 4.21 -13.88 9.49
CA THR A 261 4.76 -14.72 10.57
C THR A 261 5.22 -13.94 11.79
N MET A 262 5.40 -12.62 11.66
CA MET A 262 6.01 -11.78 12.69
C MET A 262 5.07 -11.38 13.85
N VAL A 263 3.76 -11.47 13.66
CA VAL A 263 2.78 -11.02 14.67
C VAL A 263 2.32 -12.17 15.53
N ASP A 264 2.44 -12.01 16.84
CA ASP A 264 1.74 -12.85 17.81
C ASP A 264 0.33 -12.30 18.07
N PHE A 265 -0.67 -12.87 17.38
CA PHE A 265 -2.07 -12.47 17.52
C PHE A 265 -2.66 -12.74 18.91
N SER A 266 -2.01 -13.55 19.77
CA SER A 266 -2.50 -13.79 21.14
C SER A 266 -2.32 -12.57 22.05
N THR A 267 -1.37 -11.69 21.70
CA THR A 267 -1.10 -10.44 22.43
C THR A 267 -2.02 -9.30 22.02
N PHE A 268 -2.72 -9.45 20.89
CA PHE A 268 -3.59 -8.43 20.33
C PHE A 268 -4.96 -8.42 21.01
N THR A 269 -5.39 -7.24 21.47
CA THR A 269 -6.75 -7.02 22.00
C THR A 269 -7.52 -6.12 21.04
N PRO A 270 -8.60 -6.62 20.40
CA PRO A 270 -9.45 -5.79 19.54
C PRO A 270 -10.07 -4.65 20.32
N ASP A 271 -10.11 -3.45 19.73
CA ASP A 271 -10.90 -2.35 20.26
C ASP A 271 -12.39 -2.65 20.04
N GLU A 272 -13.16 -2.80 21.13
CA GLU A 272 -14.59 -3.14 21.08
C GLU A 272 -15.44 -2.09 20.35
N THR A 273 -14.90 -0.89 20.12
CA THR A 273 -15.61 0.22 19.47
C THR A 273 -15.35 0.36 17.98
N ARG A 274 -14.48 -0.49 17.40
CA ARG A 274 -13.98 -0.38 16.03
C ARG A 274 -14.53 -1.44 15.08
#